data_AF-A0A0A9DRW8-F1
#
_entry.id   AF-A0A0A9DRW8-F1
#
_cell.length_a   1.000
_cell.length_b   1.000
_cell.length_c   1.000
_cell.angle_alpha   90.00
_cell.angle_beta   90.00
_cell.angle_gamma   90.00
#
_symmetry.space_group_name_H-M   'P 1'
#
loop_
_entity.id
_entity.type
_entity.pdbx_description
1 polymer ?
#
loop_
_entity_poly.entity_id
_entity_poly.type
_entity_poly.pdbx_seq_one_letter_code
_entity_poly.pdbx_strand_id
1 'polypeptide(L)'
;MLLQIYFPIHYEGHWFVVVVHTKGKKFIILDPCHRDFDENSEYHRNFKDIFIPNFIKIWNEIDTLDMGFHGYQTIFADVPQCSRDEDVGIFIMKFLQL
;
A
#
# COMPACT_ATOMS: atom_id res chain seq x y z
N MET A 1 13.24 8.43 13.39
CA MET A 1 11.92 7.91 12.97
C MET A 1 11.98 7.69 11.46
N LEU A 2 11.74 6.46 11.00
CA LEU A 2 11.76 6.12 9.57
C LEU A 2 10.71 6.95 8.84
N LEU A 3 11.09 7.51 7.68
CA LEU A 3 10.23 8.41 6.90
C LEU A 3 9.09 7.65 6.20
N GLN A 4 9.39 6.42 5.77
CA GLN A 4 8.57 5.55 4.93
C GLN A 4 8.81 4.09 5.32
N ILE A 5 7.75 3.30 5.42
CA ILE A 5 7.80 1.85 5.72
C ILE A 5 7.08 1.12 4.59
N TYR A 6 7.70 0.11 4.02
CA TYR A 6 7.23 -0.57 2.82
C TYR A 6 6.73 -1.97 3.15
N PHE A 7 5.55 -2.30 2.63
CA PHE A 7 4.89 -3.59 2.82
C PHE A 7 4.51 -4.16 1.45
N PRO A 8 5.18 -5.21 0.95
CA PRO A 8 4.67 -5.97 -0.18
C PRO A 8 3.38 -6.69 0.25
N ILE A 9 2.32 -6.51 -0.53
CA ILE A 9 0.99 -7.07 -0.29
C ILE A 9 0.64 -8.01 -1.43
N HIS A 10 0.12 -9.18 -1.07
CA HIS A 10 -0.59 -10.08 -1.97
C HIS A 10 -2.04 -10.14 -1.53
N TYR A 11 -2.96 -9.67 -2.37
CA TYR A 11 -4.38 -9.65 -2.07
C TYR A 11 -5.17 -10.15 -3.29
N GLU A 12 -5.98 -11.20 -3.07
CA GLU A 12 -6.82 -11.83 -4.10
C GLU A 12 -6.10 -12.15 -5.43
N GLY A 13 -4.84 -12.61 -5.35
CA GLY A 13 -4.06 -13.03 -6.52
C GLY A 13 -3.29 -11.91 -7.21
N HIS A 14 -3.34 -10.68 -6.70
CA HIS A 14 -2.61 -9.53 -7.24
C HIS A 14 -1.60 -8.99 -6.22
N TRP A 15 -0.48 -8.48 -6.74
CA TRP A 15 0.65 -7.99 -5.96
C TRP A 15 0.82 -6.47 -6.10
N PHE A 16 1.03 -5.78 -4.99
CA PHE A 16 1.33 -4.34 -4.94
C PHE A 16 2.13 -4.01 -3.67
N VAL A 17 2.59 -2.76 -3.53
CA VAL A 17 3.26 -2.30 -2.31
C VAL A 17 2.44 -1.22 -1.62
N VAL A 18 2.29 -1.33 -0.30
CA VAL A 18 1.83 -0.20 0.53
C VAL A 18 3.03 0.45 1.20
N VAL A 19 3.15 1.76 1.03
CA VAL A 19 4.13 2.60 1.72
C VAL A 19 3.42 3.44 2.77
N VAL A 20 3.76 3.21 4.05
CA VAL A 20 3.30 4.03 5.15
C VAL A 20 4.26 5.19 5.32
N HIS A 21 3.89 6.36 4.79
CA HIS A 21 4.67 7.58 4.92
C HIS A 21 4.22 8.35 6.17
N THR A 22 4.93 8.12 7.28
CA THR A 22 4.58 8.66 8.60
C THR A 22 4.59 10.18 8.68
N LYS A 23 5.64 10.85 8.16
CA LYS A 23 5.68 12.33 8.13
C LYS A 23 4.66 12.94 7.18
N GLY A 24 4.41 12.29 6.05
CA GLY A 24 3.45 12.75 5.05
C GLY A 24 1.99 12.49 5.44
N LYS A 25 1.76 11.68 6.48
CA LYS A 25 0.45 11.17 6.91
C LYS A 25 -0.30 10.49 5.78
N LYS A 26 0.37 9.58 5.07
CA LYS A 26 -0.19 8.87 3.91
C LYS A 26 0.04 7.37 3.95
N PHE A 27 -0.97 6.64 3.49
CA PHE A 27 -0.84 5.30 2.93
C PHE A 27 -0.72 5.44 1.41
N ILE A 28 0.43 5.11 0.84
CA ILE A 28 0.68 5.23 -0.60
C ILE A 28 0.65 3.84 -1.19
N ILE A 29 -0.22 3.59 -2.16
CA ILE A 29 -0.32 2.32 -2.86
C ILE A 29 0.47 2.43 -4.16
N LEU A 30 1.48 1.56 -4.32
CA LEU A 30 2.25 1.38 -5.54
C LEU A 30 1.72 0.12 -6.23
N ASP A 31 0.72 0.32 -7.08
CA ASP A 31 0.08 -0.76 -7.82
C ASP A 31 0.43 -0.65 -9.32
N PRO A 32 1.20 -1.61 -9.87
CA PRO A 32 1.61 -1.61 -11.26
C PRO A 32 0.47 -2.00 -12.22
N CYS A 33 -0.71 -2.40 -11.73
CA CYS A 33 -1.87 -2.73 -12.57
C CYS A 33 -3.09 -1.86 -12.26
N HIS A 34 -2.96 -0.77 -11.50
CA HIS A 34 -4.11 0.05 -11.11
C HIS A 34 -4.82 0.72 -12.29
N ARG A 35 -4.21 0.85 -13.47
CA ARG A 35 -4.95 1.38 -14.64
C ARG A 35 -6.05 0.44 -15.12
N ASP A 36 -5.98 -0.84 -14.76
CA ASP A 36 -7.03 -1.81 -15.05
C ASP A 36 -8.15 -1.78 -13.99
N PHE A 37 -7.90 -1.13 -12.84
CA PHE A 37 -8.81 -1.05 -11.70
C PHE A 37 -8.81 0.35 -11.08
N ASP A 38 -9.90 1.12 -11.24
CA ASP A 38 -10.13 2.41 -10.58
C ASP A 38 -9.66 2.39 -9.10
N GLU A 39 -8.99 3.43 -8.61
CA GLU A 39 -8.60 3.59 -7.19
C GLU A 39 -9.79 3.47 -6.21
N ASN A 40 -10.99 3.71 -6.73
CA ASN A 40 -12.28 3.55 -6.07
C ASN A 40 -13.04 2.32 -6.59
N SER A 41 -12.36 1.33 -7.17
CA SER A 41 -12.95 0.04 -7.46
C SER A 41 -13.38 -0.66 -6.18
N GLU A 42 -14.30 -1.62 -6.30
CA GLU A 42 -14.72 -2.44 -5.17
C GLU A 42 -13.54 -3.22 -4.57
N TYR A 43 -12.68 -3.77 -5.43
CA TYR A 43 -11.44 -4.44 -5.06
C TYR A 43 -10.58 -3.56 -4.12
N HIS A 44 -10.30 -2.31 -4.53
CA HIS A 44 -9.47 -1.40 -3.74
C HIS A 44 -10.16 -0.93 -2.46
N ARG A 45 -11.48 -0.73 -2.45
CA ARG A 45 -12.21 -0.41 -1.23
C ARG A 45 -12.13 -1.56 -0.22
N ASN A 46 -12.42 -2.78 -0.66
CA ASN A 46 -12.37 -3.97 0.20
C ASN A 46 -10.97 -4.19 0.78
N PHE A 47 -9.93 -4.03 -0.05
CA PHE A 47 -8.55 -4.07 0.43
C PHE A 47 -8.29 -3.03 1.52
N LYS A 48 -8.65 -1.75 1.30
CA LYS A 48 -8.43 -0.65 2.27
C LYS A 48 -9.16 -0.90 3.59
N ASP A 49 -10.40 -1.39 3.51
CA ASP A 49 -11.25 -1.69 4.67
C ASP A 49 -10.68 -2.84 5.53
N ILE A 50 -9.85 -3.72 4.95
CA ILE A 50 -9.15 -4.78 5.67
C ILE A 50 -7.78 -4.32 6.14
N PHE A 51 -6.97 -3.74 5.25
CA PHE A 51 -5.57 -3.44 5.52
C PHE A 51 -5.38 -2.36 6.59
N ILE A 52 -6.08 -1.23 6.45
CA ILE A 52 -5.89 -0.06 7.33
C ILE A 52 -6.18 -0.40 8.81
N PRO A 53 -7.34 -0.96 9.17
CA PRO A 53 -7.62 -1.26 10.58
C PRO A 53 -6.67 -2.33 11.13
N ASN A 54 -6.29 -3.33 10.34
CA ASN A 54 -5.33 -4.36 10.76
C ASN A 54 -3.93 -3.79 10.98
N PHE A 55 -3.47 -2.90 10.08
CA PHE A 55 -2.18 -2.21 10.24
C PHE A 55 -2.17 -1.38 11.53
N ILE A 56 -3.20 -0.57 11.77
CA ILE A 56 -3.30 0.27 12.98
C ILE A 56 -3.31 -0.60 14.23
N LYS A 57 -4.07 -1.69 14.23
CA LYS A 57 -4.11 -2.64 15.34
C LYS A 57 -2.72 -3.22 15.63
N ILE A 58 -2.05 -3.77 14.62
CA ILE A 58 -0.71 -4.36 14.77
C ILE A 58 0.31 -3.32 15.25
N TRP A 59 0.25 -2.10 14.70
CA TRP A 59 1.14 -1.03 15.15
C TRP A 59 0.95 -0.73 16.64
N ASN A 60 -0.30 -0.56 17.09
CA ASN A 60 -0.63 -0.27 18.48
C ASN A 60 -0.29 -1.43 19.45
N GLU A 61 -0.16 -2.66 18.95
CA GLU A 61 0.32 -3.81 19.72
C GLU A 61 1.84 -3.79 19.94
N ILE A 62 2.60 -3.18 19.02
CA ILE A 62 4.07 -3.18 19.02
C ILE A 62 4.65 -1.88 19.57
N ASP A 63 4.00 -0.75 19.28
CA ASP A 63 4.47 0.59 19.63
C ASP A 63 3.36 1.36 20.35
N THR A 64 3.75 2.09 21.41
CA THR A 64 2.85 2.92 22.21
C THR A 64 2.70 4.33 21.65
N LEU A 65 3.49 4.70 20.64
CA LEU A 65 3.42 6.04 20.03
C LEU A 65 2.18 6.16 19.14
N ASP A 66 1.28 7.09 19.50
CA ASP A 66 0.16 7.47 18.65
C ASP A 66 0.65 8.27 17.43
N MET A 67 0.56 7.65 16.27
CA MET A 67 0.96 8.21 14.99
C MET A 67 -0.19 8.93 14.26
N GLY A 68 -1.41 8.92 14.81
CA GLY A 68 -2.59 9.56 14.23
C GLY A 68 -3.07 8.93 12.91
N PHE A 69 -2.89 7.62 12.74
CA PHE A 69 -3.14 6.91 11.47
C PHE A 69 -4.57 7.05 10.94
N HIS A 70 -5.57 7.20 11.82
CA HIS A 70 -6.97 7.40 11.41
C HIS A 70 -7.17 8.65 10.54
N GLY A 71 -6.27 9.64 10.63
CA GLY A 71 -6.31 10.86 9.81
C GLY A 71 -5.46 10.78 8.54
N TYR A 72 -4.83 9.64 8.23
CA TYR A 72 -3.97 9.52 7.06
C TYR A 72 -4.80 9.43 5.78
N GLN A 73 -4.29 10.05 4.72
CA GLN A 73 -4.89 9.92 3.39
C GLN A 73 -4.35 8.66 2.70
N THR A 74 -5.22 7.95 1.97
CA THR A 74 -4.78 6.87 1.07
C THR A 74 -4.70 7.42 -0.34
N ILE A 75 -3.57 7.21 -1.02
CA ILE A 75 -3.35 7.65 -2.41
C ILE A 75 -2.74 6.52 -3.25
N PHE A 76 -3.02 6.52 -4.54
CA PHE A 76 -2.34 5.69 -5.52
C PHE A 76 -1.24 6.51 -6.19
N ALA A 77 -0.02 5.99 -6.23
CA ALA A 77 1.07 6.66 -6.91
C ALA A 77 1.06 6.35 -8.41
N ASP A 78 1.43 7.34 -9.23
CA ASP A 78 1.69 7.11 -10.65
C ASP A 78 3.02 6.35 -10.80
N VAL A 79 2.92 5.03 -10.94
CA VAL A 79 4.05 4.11 -11.10
C VAL A 79 4.03 3.48 -12.48
N PRO A 80 5.19 3.02 -13.00
CA PRO A 80 5.24 2.24 -14.23
C PRO A 80 4.24 1.08 -14.19
N GLN A 81 3.42 0.98 -15.23
CA GLN A 81 2.38 -0.03 -15.32
C GLN A 81 2.92 -1.32 -15.95
N CYS A 82 2.45 -2.45 -15.44
CA CYS A 82 2.74 -3.76 -15.96
C CYS A 82 1.67 -4.14 -17.00
N SER A 83 2.10 -4.67 -18.15
CA SER A 83 1.18 -5.15 -19.19
C SER A 83 0.91 -6.66 -19.12
N ARG A 84 1.55 -7.37 -18.18
CA ARG A 84 1.51 -8.82 -18.04
C ARG A 84 1.48 -9.20 -16.57
N ASP A 85 0.49 -9.97 -16.15
CA ASP A 85 0.34 -10.39 -14.75
C ASP A 85 1.56 -11.17 -14.24
N GLU A 86 2.21 -11.94 -15.12
CA GLU A 86 3.43 -12.72 -14.82
C GLU A 86 4.61 -11.85 -14.35
N ASP A 87 4.64 -10.58 -14.74
CA ASP A 87 5.73 -9.66 -14.45
C ASP A 87 5.49 -8.81 -13.19
N VAL A 88 4.29 -8.86 -12.60
CA VAL A 88 3.90 -7.98 -11.48
C VAL A 88 4.85 -8.12 -10.29
N GLY A 89 5.26 -9.36 -9.96
CA GLY A 89 6.25 -9.61 -8.91
C GLY A 89 7.60 -8.93 -9.16
N ILE A 90 8.03 -8.81 -10.42
CA ILE A 90 9.26 -8.10 -10.80
C ILE A 90 9.09 -6.59 -10.62
N PHE A 91 7.92 -6.04 -10.91
CA PHE A 91 7.62 -4.63 -10.62
C PHE A 91 7.63 -4.35 -9.13
N ILE A 92 7.07 -5.25 -8.31
CA ILE A 92 7.13 -5.14 -6.85
C ILE A 92 8.58 -5.15 -6.37
N MET A 93 9.40 -6.07 -6.89
CA MET A 93 10.84 -6.06 -6.60
C MET A 93 11.48 -4.73 -6.97
N LYS A 94 11.18 -4.17 -8.15
CA LYS A 94 11.71 -2.85 -8.56
C LYS A 94 11.26 -1.71 -7.65
N PHE A 95 10.00 -1.70 -7.19
CA PHE A 95 9.50 -0.66 -6.28
C PHE A 95 10.16 -0.72 -4.89
N LEU A 96 10.61 -1.90 -4.48
CA LEU A 96 11.33 -2.11 -3.22
C LEU A 96 12.85 -1.98 -3.38
N GLN A 97 13.35 -2.00 -4.61
CA GLN A 97 14.78 -1.96 -4.92
C GLN A 97 15.25 -0.51 -5.04
N LEU A 98 15.83 -0.02 -3.93
CA LEU A 98 16.71 1.17 -3.82
C LEU A 98 16.12 2.50 -4.32
#